data_AF-A0A2K5IAX8-F1
#
_entry.id   AF-A0A2K5IAX8-F1
#
_cell.length_a   1.000
_cell.length_b   1.000
_cell.length_c   1.000
_cell.angle_alpha   90.00
_cell.angle_beta   90.00
_cell.angle_gamma   90.00
#
_symmetry.space_group_name_H-M   'P 1'
#
loop_
_entity.id
_entity.type
_entity.pdbx_description
1 polymer ?
#
loop_
_entity_poly.entity_id
_entity_poly.type
_entity_poly.pdbx_seq_one_letter_code
_entity_poly.pdbx_strand_id
1 'polypeptide(L)'
;MDKLSSIRLEDLPVTIKNHIKTNIYFLQVISELWEKLDLQHCVLPSRLQASQVNKSRKQHQSCIILLFDVIKSAIRYEKTISEAWIKAIENTASVSEHKIFDLVMLFIIYSSNTQTKKYIERLTLSLCTNCFLQLLFSLYSSPLRVLKGMCSSILSLAQSLLHSLDQSIISFGSLLYNYAFKFFDMYCQQEVVGALVTHICSGNEAEVDTALDVLLELVVLNPSAMMMNAVFVKGILDYLDNISPQQIQKLFNALSTLTFSKQNEASSHIQAQAILPCQPPE
;
A
#
# COMPACT_ATOMS: atom_id res chain seq x y z
N MET A 1 -9.25 25.66 -25.89
CA MET A 1 -8.44 25.57 -24.66
C MET A 1 -7.03 25.22 -25.08
N ASP A 2 -6.02 25.92 -24.55
CA ASP A 2 -4.64 25.43 -24.67
C ASP A 2 -4.60 24.04 -24.03
N LYS A 3 -4.19 23.02 -24.80
CA LYS A 3 -4.11 21.64 -24.30
C LYS A 3 -3.32 21.65 -23.00
N LEU A 4 -3.79 20.97 -21.93
CA LEU A 4 -3.00 20.79 -20.70
C LEU A 4 -1.59 20.26 -21.02
N SER A 5 -1.39 19.56 -22.14
CA SER A 5 -0.10 19.09 -22.63
C SER A 5 0.95 20.19 -22.89
N SER A 6 0.58 21.45 -23.16
CA SER A 6 1.54 22.54 -23.40
C SER A 6 2.03 23.24 -22.13
N ILE A 7 1.41 22.95 -20.98
CA ILE A 7 1.66 23.63 -19.71
C ILE A 7 2.90 23.03 -19.01
N ARG A 8 3.74 23.86 -18.38
CA ARG A 8 4.88 23.35 -17.59
C ARG A 8 4.38 22.61 -16.35
N LEU A 9 5.16 21.63 -15.87
CA LEU A 9 4.79 20.84 -14.68
C LEU A 9 4.61 21.71 -13.42
N GLU A 10 5.31 22.84 -13.37
CA GLU A 10 5.29 23.80 -12.26
C GLU A 10 3.96 24.54 -12.13
N ASP A 11 3.33 24.86 -13.26
CA ASP A 11 2.06 25.60 -13.31
C ASP A 11 0.84 24.66 -13.20
N LEU A 12 1.07 23.35 -13.41
CA LEU A 12 0.03 22.33 -13.48
C LEU A 12 -0.90 22.31 -12.25
N PRO A 13 -0.41 22.38 -10.98
CA PRO A 13 -1.29 22.41 -9.81
C PRO A 13 -2.22 23.64 -9.79
N VAL A 14 -1.72 24.81 -10.20
CA VAL A 14 -2.51 26.05 -10.22
C VAL A 14 -3.56 25.99 -11.32
N THR A 15 -3.18 25.54 -12.51
CA THR A 15 -4.10 25.36 -13.63
C THR A 15 -5.22 24.39 -13.26
N ILE A 16 -4.90 23.24 -12.68
CA ILE A 16 -5.91 22.24 -12.28
C ILE A 16 -6.83 22.79 -11.20
N LYS A 17 -6.29 23.51 -10.20
CA LYS A 17 -7.11 24.16 -9.18
C LYS A 17 -8.16 25.09 -9.79
N ASN A 18 -7.80 25.84 -10.84
CA ASN A 18 -8.73 26.73 -11.53
C ASN A 18 -9.74 25.98 -12.39
N HIS A 19 -9.33 24.89 -13.05
CA HIS A 19 -10.24 24.09 -13.87
C HIS A 19 -11.26 23.34 -13.01
N ILE A 20 -10.83 22.78 -11.88
CA ILE A 20 -11.69 22.11 -10.91
C ILE A 20 -12.78 23.06 -10.41
N LYS A 21 -12.43 24.29 -10.01
CA LYS A 21 -13.39 25.29 -9.54
C LYS A 21 -14.45 25.68 -10.56
N THR A 22 -14.10 25.62 -11.85
CA THR A 22 -15.00 26.06 -12.92
C THR A 22 -16.02 24.97 -13.30
N ASN A 23 -15.86 23.72 -12.83
CA ASN A 23 -16.77 22.55 -12.93
C ASN A 23 -17.20 22.09 -14.36
N ILE A 24 -17.14 22.95 -15.38
CA ILE A 24 -17.79 22.71 -16.68
C ILE A 24 -17.05 21.66 -17.55
N TYR A 25 -15.80 21.30 -17.24
CA TYR A 25 -15.00 20.39 -18.08
C TYR A 25 -14.21 19.33 -17.29
N PHE A 26 -14.70 18.95 -16.11
CA PHE A 26 -13.94 18.09 -15.21
C PHE A 26 -13.54 16.72 -15.81
N LEU A 27 -14.43 16.08 -16.58
CA LEU A 27 -14.12 14.81 -17.27
C LEU A 27 -13.01 14.97 -18.31
N GLN A 28 -13.03 16.06 -19.08
CA GLN A 28 -11.98 16.36 -20.05
C GLN A 28 -10.64 16.63 -19.35
N VAL A 29 -10.66 17.31 -18.20
CA VAL A 29 -9.48 17.52 -17.37
C VAL A 29 -8.93 16.19 -16.85
N ILE A 30 -9.77 15.25 -16.42
CA ILE A 30 -9.31 13.91 -16.01
C ILE A 30 -8.61 13.20 -17.19
N SER A 31 -9.22 13.16 -18.37
CA SER A 31 -8.62 12.53 -19.55
C SER A 31 -7.28 13.18 -19.94
N GLU A 32 -7.22 14.52 -19.92
CA GLU A 32 -5.98 15.24 -20.19
C GLU A 32 -4.91 15.01 -19.11
N LEU A 33 -5.30 14.84 -17.84
CA LEU A 33 -4.39 14.46 -16.76
C LEU A 33 -3.85 13.04 -16.92
N TRP A 34 -4.68 12.09 -17.32
CA TRP A 34 -4.26 10.71 -17.60
C TRP A 34 -3.27 10.59 -18.74
N GLU A 35 -3.45 11.39 -19.79
CA GLU A 35 -2.51 11.46 -20.91
C GLU A 35 -1.17 12.07 -20.49
N LYS A 36 -1.21 13.11 -19.65
CA LYS A 36 -0.02 13.90 -19.31
C LYS A 36 0.78 13.35 -18.12
N LEU A 37 0.10 12.71 -17.16
CA LEU A 37 0.71 12.19 -15.93
C LEU A 37 1.04 10.72 -16.10
N ASP A 38 2.05 10.43 -16.91
CA ASP A 38 2.70 9.15 -16.81
C ASP A 38 3.62 9.12 -15.59
N LEU A 39 3.07 8.68 -14.46
CA LEU A 39 3.83 8.46 -13.24
C LEU A 39 4.91 7.41 -13.41
N GLN A 40 4.90 6.56 -14.46
CA GLN A 40 5.99 5.64 -14.78
C GLN A 40 7.23 6.38 -15.31
N HIS A 41 7.05 7.48 -16.05
CA HIS A 41 8.15 8.29 -16.58
C HIS A 41 8.64 9.38 -15.61
N CYS A 42 7.88 9.68 -14.56
CA CYS A 42 8.38 10.45 -13.41
C CYS A 42 9.49 9.72 -12.62
N VAL A 43 9.83 8.48 -13.02
CA VAL A 43 10.65 7.51 -12.26
C VAL A 43 12.00 7.20 -12.92
N LEU A 44 12.21 7.51 -14.20
CA LEU A 44 13.47 7.22 -14.90
C LEU A 44 14.30 8.50 -15.18
N PRO A 45 15.54 8.62 -14.68
CA PRO A 45 16.44 9.66 -15.14
C PRO A 45 17.03 9.26 -16.49
N SER A 46 16.81 10.09 -17.52
CA SER A 46 17.69 10.14 -18.68
C SER A 46 19.12 10.41 -18.18
N ARG A 47 20.09 9.63 -18.65
CA ARG A 47 21.54 9.68 -18.33
C ARG A 47 22.12 11.11 -18.37
N LEU A 48 21.98 11.89 -17.30
CA LEU A 48 22.62 13.20 -17.13
C LEU A 48 23.22 13.31 -15.72
N GLN A 49 24.28 14.11 -15.59
CA GLN A 49 25.24 14.10 -14.49
C GLN A 49 24.62 14.37 -13.09
N ALA A 50 25.16 13.69 -12.08
CA ALA A 50 24.58 13.50 -10.74
C ALA A 50 24.30 14.76 -9.88
N SER A 51 24.88 15.93 -10.21
CA SER A 51 24.72 17.16 -9.40
C SER A 51 23.49 17.99 -9.78
N GLN A 52 23.08 18.01 -11.06
CA GLN A 52 21.88 18.74 -11.52
C GLN A 52 20.59 17.91 -11.39
N VAL A 53 20.70 16.57 -11.45
CA VAL A 53 19.58 15.63 -11.34
C VAL A 53 18.88 15.69 -9.97
N ASN A 54 19.62 15.93 -8.88
CA ASN A 54 19.04 15.94 -7.54
C ASN A 54 18.14 17.15 -7.27
N LYS A 55 18.43 18.32 -7.87
CA LYS A 55 17.58 19.52 -7.75
C LYS A 55 16.30 19.35 -8.56
N SER A 56 16.40 18.94 -9.82
CA SER A 56 15.24 18.73 -10.70
C SER A 56 14.31 17.62 -10.19
N ARG A 57 14.86 16.54 -9.62
CA ARG A 57 14.07 15.44 -9.03
C ARG A 57 13.28 15.87 -7.79
N LYS A 58 13.89 16.65 -6.89
CA LYS A 58 13.19 17.21 -5.71
C LYS A 58 12.07 18.17 -6.14
N GLN A 59 12.33 19.00 -7.13
CA GLN A 59 11.35 19.94 -7.68
C GLN A 59 10.18 19.22 -8.34
N HIS A 60 10.43 18.22 -9.19
CA HIS A 60 9.40 17.38 -9.78
C HIS A 60 8.55 16.65 -8.73
N GLN A 61 9.20 16.06 -7.73
CA GLN A 61 8.49 15.38 -6.64
C GLN A 61 7.63 16.37 -5.83
N SER A 62 8.11 17.60 -5.63
CA SER A 62 7.33 18.67 -5.00
C SER A 62 6.11 19.07 -5.84
N CYS A 63 6.24 19.19 -7.17
CA CYS A 63 5.11 19.48 -8.06
C CYS A 63 4.06 18.37 -8.03
N ILE A 64 4.49 17.10 -8.03
CA ILE A 64 3.59 15.94 -7.94
C ILE A 64 2.84 15.94 -6.59
N ILE A 65 3.53 16.26 -5.49
CA ILE A 65 2.88 16.36 -4.17
C ILE A 65 1.83 17.47 -4.19
N LEU A 66 2.17 18.68 -4.64
CA LEU A 66 1.25 19.82 -4.71
C LEU A 66 0.05 19.53 -5.61
N LEU A 67 0.28 18.86 -6.74
CA LEU A 67 -0.77 18.39 -7.65
C LEU A 67 -1.76 17.47 -6.93
N PHE A 68 -1.26 16.44 -6.25
CA PHE A 68 -2.12 15.53 -5.51
C PHE A 68 -2.78 16.20 -4.30
N ASP A 69 -2.17 17.22 -3.69
CA ASP A 69 -2.82 18.01 -2.63
C ASP A 69 -4.00 18.82 -3.16
N VAL A 70 -3.87 19.41 -4.35
CA VAL A 70 -4.98 20.08 -5.05
C VAL A 70 -6.10 19.08 -5.36
N ILE A 71 -5.76 17.90 -5.89
CA ILE A 71 -6.74 16.85 -6.22
C ILE A 71 -7.44 16.31 -4.96
N LYS A 72 -6.68 16.00 -3.89
CA LYS A 72 -7.21 15.57 -2.60
C LYS A 72 -8.18 16.61 -2.02
N SER A 73 -7.82 17.89 -2.08
CA SER A 73 -8.69 18.98 -1.65
C SER A 73 -9.98 19.00 -2.47
N ALA A 74 -9.89 18.88 -3.80
CA ALA A 74 -11.06 18.88 -4.67
C ALA A 74 -12.03 17.74 -4.35
N ILE A 75 -11.52 16.52 -4.24
CA ILE A 75 -12.29 15.31 -3.90
C ILE A 75 -12.97 15.44 -2.54
N ARG A 76 -12.30 16.06 -1.56
CA ARG A 76 -12.85 16.25 -0.21
C ARG A 76 -14.05 17.19 -0.20
N TYR A 77 -14.04 18.24 -1.02
CA TYR A 77 -15.09 19.27 -1.02
C TYR A 77 -16.20 19.02 -2.05
N GLU A 78 -15.91 18.32 -3.15
CA GLU A 78 -16.87 18.07 -4.23
C GLU A 78 -17.05 16.57 -4.49
N LYS A 79 -18.15 15.99 -4.01
CA LYS A 79 -18.45 14.56 -4.17
C LYS A 79 -18.56 14.13 -5.64
N THR A 80 -19.11 14.99 -6.49
CA THR A 80 -19.27 14.75 -7.94
C THR A 80 -17.94 14.48 -8.64
N ILE A 81 -16.85 15.11 -8.17
CA ILE A 81 -15.49 14.87 -8.69
C ILE A 81 -15.05 13.44 -8.39
N SER A 82 -15.25 12.98 -7.15
CA SER A 82 -14.88 11.62 -6.77
C SER A 82 -15.66 10.56 -7.56
N GLU A 83 -16.96 10.79 -7.77
CA GLU A 83 -17.83 9.89 -8.53
C GLU A 83 -17.48 9.86 -10.02
N ALA A 84 -17.14 11.01 -10.60
CA ALA A 84 -16.69 11.10 -11.98
C ALA A 84 -15.37 10.35 -12.19
N TRP A 85 -14.41 10.46 -11.26
CA TRP A 85 -13.15 9.73 -11.35
C TRP A 85 -13.34 8.22 -11.22
N ILE A 86 -14.20 7.80 -10.29
CA ILE A 86 -14.56 6.40 -10.11
C ILE A 86 -15.14 5.82 -11.42
N LYS A 87 -16.13 6.51 -12.00
CA LYS A 87 -16.74 6.08 -13.28
C LYS A 87 -15.74 6.08 -14.42
N ALA A 88 -14.81 7.02 -14.44
CA ALA A 88 -13.79 7.05 -15.47
C ALA A 88 -12.90 5.80 -15.39
N ILE A 89 -12.46 5.42 -14.18
CA ILE A 89 -11.66 4.20 -13.96
C ILE A 89 -12.49 2.96 -14.34
N GLU A 90 -13.73 2.87 -13.89
CA GLU A 90 -14.63 1.74 -14.19
C GLU A 90 -14.89 1.57 -15.70
N ASN A 91 -15.02 2.67 -16.45
CA ASN A 91 -15.30 2.65 -17.89
C ASN A 91 -14.05 2.57 -18.78
N THR A 92 -12.87 2.32 -18.21
CA THR A 92 -11.64 2.15 -19.01
C THR A 92 -11.77 0.91 -19.90
N ALA A 93 -11.53 1.06 -21.20
CA ALA A 93 -11.94 0.06 -22.21
C ALA A 93 -11.19 -1.27 -22.08
N SER A 94 -9.93 -1.24 -21.65
CA SER A 94 -9.14 -2.42 -21.36
C SER A 94 -8.47 -2.31 -19.99
N VAL A 95 -8.44 -3.43 -19.26
CA VAL A 95 -7.73 -3.53 -17.98
C VAL A 95 -6.24 -3.21 -18.13
N SER A 96 -5.65 -3.43 -19.32
CA SER A 96 -4.24 -3.12 -19.62
C SER A 96 -3.95 -1.62 -19.80
N GLU A 97 -4.97 -0.78 -19.93
CA GLU A 97 -4.80 0.67 -20.09
C GLU A 97 -4.66 1.40 -18.75
N HIS A 98 -4.91 0.70 -17.64
CA HIS A 98 -4.76 1.26 -16.31
C HIS A 98 -3.32 1.66 -16.02
N LYS A 99 -3.16 2.84 -15.42
CA LYS A 99 -1.86 3.43 -15.05
C LYS A 99 -1.70 3.46 -13.53
N ILE A 100 -0.46 3.67 -13.07
CA ILE A 100 -0.16 3.90 -11.64
C ILE A 100 -1.05 5.02 -11.07
N PHE A 101 -1.35 6.02 -11.89
CA PHE A 101 -2.20 7.14 -11.50
C PHE A 101 -3.60 6.68 -11.06
N ASP A 102 -4.19 5.69 -11.73
CA ASP A 102 -5.50 5.15 -11.36
C ASP A 102 -5.47 4.51 -9.98
N LEU A 103 -4.44 3.70 -9.71
CA LEU A 103 -4.23 3.07 -8.42
C LEU A 103 -4.06 4.10 -7.29
N VAL A 104 -3.28 5.16 -7.53
CA VAL A 104 -3.10 6.25 -6.56
C VAL A 104 -4.40 7.02 -6.33
N MET A 105 -5.18 7.26 -7.39
CA MET A 105 -6.47 7.91 -7.29
C MET A 105 -7.48 7.07 -6.51
N LEU A 106 -7.53 5.75 -6.72
CA LEU A 106 -8.36 4.83 -5.93
C LEU A 106 -8.01 4.92 -4.45
N PHE A 107 -6.72 4.89 -4.09
CA PHE A 107 -6.31 5.07 -2.69
C PHE A 107 -6.73 6.44 -2.15
N ILE A 108 -6.56 7.51 -2.91
CA ILE A 108 -6.90 8.87 -2.48
C ILE A 108 -8.40 8.96 -2.20
N ILE A 109 -9.24 8.47 -3.10
CA ILE A 109 -10.69 8.51 -2.94
C ILE A 109 -11.11 7.62 -1.76
N TYR A 110 -10.51 6.42 -1.63
CA TYR A 110 -10.76 5.51 -0.51
C TYR A 110 -10.45 6.14 0.85
N SER A 111 -9.38 6.93 0.93
CA SER A 111 -8.98 7.64 2.16
C SER A 111 -9.82 8.89 2.46
N SER A 112 -10.46 9.48 1.44
CA SER A 112 -11.11 10.78 1.55
C SER A 112 -12.60 10.68 1.89
N ASN A 113 -13.29 9.63 1.43
CA ASN A 113 -14.73 9.50 1.58
C ASN A 113 -15.12 8.10 2.08
N THR A 114 -15.70 8.05 3.28
CA THR A 114 -16.13 6.80 3.93
C THR A 114 -17.29 6.13 3.23
N GLN A 115 -18.17 6.90 2.56
CA GLN A 115 -19.33 6.35 1.84
C GLN A 115 -18.91 5.58 0.58
N THR A 116 -17.79 5.96 -0.04
CA THR A 116 -17.30 5.31 -1.27
C THR A 116 -16.45 4.08 -1.00
N LYS A 117 -16.05 3.81 0.26
CA LYS A 117 -15.14 2.70 0.60
C LYS A 117 -15.62 1.34 0.08
N LYS A 118 -16.85 0.93 0.40
CA LYS A 118 -17.42 -0.35 -0.05
C LYS A 118 -17.55 -0.46 -1.57
N TYR A 119 -17.70 0.66 -2.25
CA TYR A 119 -17.74 0.67 -3.72
C TYR A 119 -16.32 0.50 -4.27
N ILE A 120 -15.34 1.24 -3.74
CA ILE A 120 -13.94 1.16 -4.16
C ILE A 120 -13.34 -0.21 -3.84
N GLU A 121 -13.72 -0.84 -2.72
CA GLU A 121 -13.36 -2.23 -2.43
C GLU A 121 -13.85 -3.15 -3.55
N ARG A 122 -15.13 -3.08 -3.92
CA ARG A 122 -15.69 -3.86 -5.05
C ARG A 122 -15.00 -3.57 -6.38
N LEU A 123 -14.73 -2.31 -6.67
CA LEU A 123 -14.02 -1.92 -7.90
C LEU A 123 -12.58 -2.47 -7.87
N THR A 124 -11.86 -2.32 -6.76
CA THR A 124 -10.50 -2.86 -6.59
C THR A 124 -10.51 -4.37 -6.76
N LEU A 125 -11.48 -5.08 -6.16
CA LEU A 125 -11.67 -6.52 -6.33
C LEU A 125 -11.84 -6.91 -7.81
N SER A 126 -12.66 -6.18 -8.57
CA SER A 126 -12.81 -6.43 -10.02
C SER A 126 -11.55 -6.13 -10.84
N LEU A 127 -10.69 -5.24 -10.33
CA LEU A 127 -9.50 -4.77 -11.01
C LEU A 127 -8.23 -5.56 -10.64
N CYS A 128 -8.23 -6.30 -9.52
CA CYS A 128 -7.17 -7.17 -8.97
C CYS A 128 -6.72 -8.34 -9.89
N THR A 129 -6.85 -8.18 -11.19
CA THR A 129 -6.19 -8.96 -12.23
C THR A 129 -4.66 -8.77 -12.19
N ASN A 130 -3.95 -9.59 -12.98
CA ASN A 130 -2.49 -9.49 -13.16
C ASN A 130 -1.98 -8.07 -13.48
N CYS A 131 -2.79 -7.21 -14.12
CA CYS A 131 -2.37 -5.85 -14.45
C CYS A 131 -2.25 -4.95 -13.22
N PHE A 132 -3.26 -4.92 -12.33
CA PHE A 132 -3.19 -4.10 -11.12
C PHE A 132 -2.12 -4.58 -10.15
N LEU A 133 -1.88 -5.89 -10.09
CA LEU A 133 -0.74 -6.45 -9.35
C LEU A 133 0.58 -5.88 -9.89
N GLN A 134 0.78 -5.86 -11.21
CA GLN A 134 1.97 -5.25 -11.83
C GLN A 134 2.09 -3.74 -11.53
N LEU A 135 0.97 -3.01 -11.52
CA LEU A 135 0.96 -1.59 -11.13
C LEU A 135 1.39 -1.41 -9.68
N LEU A 136 0.89 -2.23 -8.75
CA LEU A 136 1.33 -2.18 -7.35
C LEU A 136 2.81 -2.53 -7.22
N PHE A 137 3.31 -3.55 -7.94
CA PHE A 137 4.74 -3.86 -7.98
C PHE A 137 5.58 -2.70 -8.50
N SER A 138 5.10 -1.95 -9.50
CA SER A 138 5.82 -0.79 -10.01
C SER A 138 6.01 0.32 -8.95
N LEU A 139 5.10 0.44 -7.99
CA LEU A 139 5.23 1.35 -6.85
C LEU A 139 6.40 0.99 -5.91
N TYR A 140 6.85 -0.28 -5.89
CA TYR A 140 8.02 -0.67 -5.10
C TYR A 140 9.33 -0.09 -5.64
N SER A 141 9.40 0.13 -6.95
CA SER A 141 10.59 0.72 -7.58
C SER A 141 10.67 2.24 -7.33
N SER A 142 9.53 2.89 -7.11
CA SER A 142 9.46 4.31 -6.81
C SER A 142 8.28 4.64 -5.88
N PRO A 143 8.47 4.55 -4.56
CA PRO A 143 7.41 4.83 -3.61
C PRO A 143 7.00 6.31 -3.70
N LEU A 144 5.70 6.53 -3.85
CA LEU A 144 5.16 7.87 -3.99
C LEU A 144 4.94 8.51 -2.61
N ARG A 145 5.58 9.65 -2.37
CA ARG A 145 5.44 10.40 -1.11
C ARG A 145 4.00 10.80 -0.79
N VAL A 146 3.15 10.93 -1.82
CA VAL A 146 1.72 11.24 -1.65
C VAL A 146 0.99 10.22 -0.76
N LEU A 147 1.45 8.96 -0.74
CA LEU A 147 0.79 7.88 0.00
C LEU A 147 1.13 7.88 1.50
N LYS A 148 2.13 8.64 1.97
CA LYS A 148 2.62 8.59 3.36
C LYS A 148 1.56 8.93 4.43
N GLY A 149 0.52 9.69 4.07
CA GLY A 149 -0.58 10.04 4.98
C GLY A 149 -1.76 9.07 4.95
N MET A 150 -1.64 7.94 4.25
CA MET A 150 -2.78 7.07 3.90
C MET A 150 -2.65 5.66 4.48
N CYS A 151 -1.73 5.44 5.43
CA CYS A 151 -1.50 4.14 6.08
C CYS A 151 -2.79 3.47 6.53
N SER A 152 -3.57 4.10 7.42
CA SER A 152 -4.80 3.51 7.97
C SER A 152 -5.81 3.11 6.89
N SER A 153 -5.87 3.87 5.80
CA SER A 153 -6.76 3.58 4.67
C SER A 153 -6.23 2.42 3.83
N ILE A 154 -4.93 2.36 3.58
CA ILE A 154 -4.30 1.24 2.87
C ILE A 154 -4.42 -0.06 3.67
N LEU A 155 -4.22 -0.02 4.99
CA LEU A 155 -4.38 -1.19 5.86
C LEU A 155 -5.83 -1.66 5.94
N SER A 156 -6.79 -0.72 6.07
CA SER A 156 -8.22 -1.04 6.01
C SER A 156 -8.60 -1.72 4.69
N LEU A 157 -8.02 -1.29 3.56
CA LEU A 157 -8.23 -1.94 2.28
C LEU A 157 -7.56 -3.32 2.23
N ALA A 158 -6.29 -3.44 2.62
CA ALA A 158 -5.56 -4.70 2.66
C ALA A 158 -6.30 -5.76 3.49
N GLN A 159 -6.77 -5.37 4.68
CA GLN A 159 -7.59 -6.21 5.54
C GLN A 159 -8.84 -6.71 4.81
N SER A 160 -9.59 -5.83 4.12
CA SER A 160 -10.80 -6.24 3.39
C SER A 160 -10.51 -7.25 2.27
N LEU A 161 -9.34 -7.16 1.63
CA LEU A 161 -8.94 -8.03 0.53
C LEU A 161 -8.47 -9.41 1.02
N LEU A 162 -7.85 -9.49 2.20
CA LEU A 162 -7.41 -10.76 2.80
C LEU A 162 -8.59 -11.68 3.19
N HIS A 163 -9.77 -11.13 3.43
CA HIS A 163 -10.98 -11.92 3.70
C HIS A 163 -11.60 -12.56 2.44
N SER A 164 -11.03 -12.32 1.25
CA SER A 164 -11.50 -12.91 0.00
C SER A 164 -11.16 -14.41 -0.09
N LEU A 165 -11.85 -15.13 -0.96
CA LEU A 165 -11.53 -16.51 -1.34
C LEU A 165 -10.68 -16.59 -2.62
N ASP A 166 -10.55 -15.48 -3.35
CA ASP A 166 -9.80 -15.41 -4.61
C ASP A 166 -8.32 -15.11 -4.35
N GLN A 167 -7.45 -16.02 -4.76
CA GLN A 167 -6.00 -15.92 -4.56
C GLN A 167 -5.39 -14.65 -5.17
N SER A 168 -5.90 -14.15 -6.29
CA SER A 168 -5.39 -12.92 -6.93
C SER A 168 -5.64 -11.69 -6.05
N ILE A 169 -6.82 -11.64 -5.43
CA ILE A 169 -7.24 -10.60 -4.51
C ILE A 169 -6.45 -10.68 -3.20
N ILE A 170 -6.31 -11.89 -2.63
CA ILE A 170 -5.52 -12.12 -1.43
C ILE A 170 -4.07 -11.67 -1.67
N SER A 171 -3.48 -12.06 -2.82
CA SER A 171 -2.12 -11.67 -3.20
C SER A 171 -1.97 -10.14 -3.30
N PHE A 172 -2.98 -9.45 -3.82
CA PHE A 172 -2.98 -7.98 -3.85
C PHE A 172 -2.98 -7.38 -2.44
N GLY A 173 -3.82 -7.90 -1.53
CA GLY A 173 -3.85 -7.48 -0.14
C GLY A 173 -2.51 -7.73 0.59
N SER A 174 -1.89 -8.88 0.37
CA SER A 174 -0.56 -9.21 0.90
C SER A 174 0.51 -8.22 0.44
N LEU A 175 0.49 -7.85 -0.85
CA LEU A 175 1.40 -6.84 -1.39
C LEU A 175 1.18 -5.45 -0.81
N LEU A 176 -0.05 -5.10 -0.39
CA LEU A 176 -0.32 -3.83 0.31
C LEU A 176 0.30 -3.83 1.70
N TYR A 177 0.19 -4.92 2.47
CA TYR A 177 0.85 -5.03 3.77
C TYR A 177 2.37 -4.93 3.64
N ASN A 178 2.96 -5.67 2.70
CA ASN A 178 4.38 -5.58 2.37
C ASN A 178 4.81 -4.15 1.97
N TYR A 179 3.99 -3.46 1.18
CA TYR A 179 4.28 -2.11 0.71
C TYR A 179 4.26 -1.12 1.88
N ALA A 180 3.21 -1.19 2.70
CA ALA A 180 3.04 -0.34 3.87
C ALA A 180 4.21 -0.53 4.85
N PHE A 181 4.57 -1.78 5.15
CA PHE A 181 5.69 -2.07 6.04
C PHE A 181 7.03 -1.54 5.50
N LYS A 182 7.27 -1.69 4.19
CA LYS A 182 8.53 -1.28 3.57
C LYS A 182 8.73 0.23 3.54
N PHE A 183 7.69 1.00 3.26
CA PHE A 183 7.83 2.40 2.86
C PHE A 183 7.22 3.41 3.84
N PHE A 184 6.35 3.00 4.75
CA PHE A 184 5.78 3.88 5.76
C PHE A 184 6.63 3.92 7.04
N ASP A 185 6.21 4.75 7.98
CA ASP A 185 6.95 5.01 9.21
C ASP A 185 6.80 3.86 10.24
N MET A 186 7.54 3.96 11.34
CA MET A 186 7.55 2.94 12.39
C MET A 186 6.17 2.72 13.00
N TYR A 187 5.36 3.77 13.10
CA TYR A 187 3.98 3.66 13.58
C TYR A 187 3.15 2.78 12.62
N CYS A 188 3.21 3.04 11.32
CA CYS A 188 2.52 2.19 10.36
C CYS A 188 3.07 0.76 10.30
N GLN A 189 4.38 0.57 10.46
CA GLN A 189 4.99 -0.76 10.54
C GLN A 189 4.42 -1.56 11.72
N GLN A 190 4.24 -0.92 12.88
CA GLN A 190 3.60 -1.53 14.04
C GLN A 190 2.14 -1.92 13.75
N GLU A 191 1.37 -1.03 13.12
CA GLU A 191 -0.02 -1.30 12.72
C GLU A 191 -0.12 -2.48 11.72
N VAL A 192 0.82 -2.57 10.76
CA VAL A 192 0.90 -3.72 9.84
C VAL A 192 1.10 -5.02 10.62
N VAL A 193 2.08 -5.07 11.53
CA VAL A 193 2.36 -6.28 12.31
C VAL A 193 1.18 -6.65 13.21
N GLY A 194 0.55 -5.67 13.85
CA GLY A 194 -0.65 -5.89 14.67
C GLY A 194 -1.83 -6.43 13.86
N ALA A 195 -2.06 -5.90 12.65
CA ALA A 195 -3.09 -6.40 11.74
C ALA A 195 -2.82 -7.85 11.31
N LEU A 196 -1.57 -8.18 10.95
CA LEU A 196 -1.18 -9.55 10.59
C LEU A 196 -1.35 -10.52 11.76
N VAL A 197 -0.94 -10.13 12.98
CA VAL A 197 -1.17 -10.93 14.19
C VAL A 197 -2.65 -11.18 14.42
N THR A 198 -3.50 -10.18 14.18
CA THR A 198 -4.95 -10.33 14.29
C THR A 198 -5.48 -11.36 13.29
N HIS A 199 -5.04 -11.29 12.02
CA HIS A 199 -5.39 -12.28 11.00
C HIS A 199 -4.95 -13.70 11.40
N ILE A 200 -3.75 -13.86 11.98
CA ILE A 200 -3.24 -15.17 12.43
C ILE A 200 -4.04 -15.75 13.60
N CYS A 201 -4.42 -14.91 14.57
CA CYS A 201 -5.10 -15.36 15.78
C CYS A 201 -6.61 -15.57 15.60
N SER A 202 -7.24 -14.98 14.59
CA SER A 202 -8.71 -14.96 14.44
C SER A 202 -9.24 -15.25 13.02
N GLY A 203 -8.37 -15.39 12.03
CA GLY A 203 -8.73 -15.67 10.64
C GLY A 203 -9.13 -17.11 10.38
N ASN A 204 -9.64 -17.36 9.17
CA ASN A 204 -9.83 -18.73 8.66
C ASN A 204 -8.50 -19.35 8.19
N GLU A 205 -8.48 -20.64 7.88
CA GLU A 205 -7.25 -21.37 7.53
C GLU A 205 -6.43 -20.71 6.42
N ALA A 206 -7.06 -20.27 5.32
CA ALA A 206 -6.36 -19.65 4.19
C ALA A 206 -5.85 -18.24 4.53
N GLU A 207 -6.63 -17.49 5.31
CA GLU A 207 -6.27 -16.16 5.79
C GLU A 207 -5.09 -16.21 6.77
N VAL A 208 -5.10 -17.16 7.71
CA VAL A 208 -4.00 -17.42 8.64
C VAL A 208 -2.74 -17.82 7.87
N ASP A 209 -2.86 -18.72 6.89
CA ASP A 209 -1.74 -19.19 6.08
C ASP A 209 -1.08 -18.03 5.30
N THR A 210 -1.91 -17.19 4.68
CA THR A 210 -1.47 -15.99 3.96
C THR A 210 -0.79 -14.99 4.91
N ALA A 211 -1.39 -14.72 6.07
CA ALA A 211 -0.84 -13.77 7.03
C ALA A 211 0.51 -14.23 7.58
N LEU A 212 0.71 -15.54 7.78
CA LEU A 212 2.01 -16.13 8.14
C LEU A 212 3.03 -16.00 7.01
N ASP A 213 2.63 -16.20 5.75
CA ASP A 213 3.52 -16.02 4.60
C ASP A 213 3.97 -14.57 4.48
N VAL A 214 3.06 -13.61 4.62
CA VAL A 214 3.41 -12.18 4.66
C VAL A 214 4.35 -11.90 5.83
N LEU A 215 4.07 -12.43 7.02
CA LEU A 215 4.92 -12.23 8.20
C LEU A 215 6.35 -12.76 7.96
N LEU A 216 6.50 -13.92 7.32
CA LEU A 216 7.81 -14.46 6.91
C LEU A 216 8.52 -13.54 5.90
N GLU A 217 7.80 -13.01 4.92
CA GLU A 217 8.33 -12.04 3.96
C GLU A 217 8.81 -10.77 4.66
N LEU A 218 8.06 -10.23 5.63
CA LEU A 218 8.44 -9.04 6.39
C LEU A 218 9.72 -9.25 7.20
N VAL A 219 9.88 -10.43 7.81
CA VAL A 219 11.08 -10.80 8.57
C VAL A 219 12.32 -10.76 7.67
N VAL A 220 12.20 -11.21 6.42
CA VAL A 220 13.30 -11.13 5.43
C VAL A 220 13.48 -9.70 4.92
N LEU A 221 12.39 -8.97 4.71
CA LEU A 221 12.38 -7.65 4.08
C LEU A 221 13.08 -6.59 4.94
N ASN A 222 12.80 -6.55 6.24
CA ASN A 222 13.46 -5.68 7.19
C ASN A 222 13.47 -6.29 8.60
N PRO A 223 14.46 -7.14 8.92
CA PRO A 223 14.55 -7.82 10.21
C PRO A 223 14.60 -6.84 11.39
N SER A 224 15.28 -5.70 11.24
CA SER A 224 15.43 -4.71 12.30
C SER A 224 14.09 -4.08 12.71
N ALA A 225 13.25 -3.71 11.73
CA ALA A 225 11.92 -3.18 11.98
C ALA A 225 10.98 -4.27 12.52
N MET A 226 11.08 -5.50 12.02
CA MET A 226 10.28 -6.61 12.56
C MET A 226 10.65 -6.94 14.01
N MET A 227 11.94 -6.87 14.37
CA MET A 227 12.39 -7.09 15.74
C MET A 227 11.72 -6.07 16.69
N MET A 228 11.66 -4.79 16.33
CA MET A 228 11.02 -3.77 17.15
C MET A 228 9.54 -4.09 17.47
N ASN A 229 8.91 -4.92 16.64
CA ASN A 229 7.53 -5.37 16.77
C ASN A 229 7.40 -6.84 17.22
N ALA A 230 8.50 -7.49 17.62
CA ALA A 230 8.51 -8.93 17.89
C ALA A 230 7.68 -9.34 19.12
N VAL A 231 7.37 -8.41 20.03
CA VAL A 231 6.45 -8.64 21.14
C VAL A 231 5.06 -9.05 20.64
N PHE A 232 4.58 -8.46 19.53
CA PHE A 232 3.31 -8.83 18.91
C PHE A 232 3.36 -10.25 18.34
N VAL A 233 4.44 -10.60 17.63
CA VAL A 233 4.64 -11.94 17.04
C VAL A 233 4.72 -13.00 18.13
N LYS A 234 5.38 -12.68 19.25
CA LYS A 234 5.46 -13.55 20.42
C LYS A 234 4.10 -13.82 21.04
N GLY A 235 3.19 -12.84 21.03
CA GLY A 235 1.82 -12.99 21.52
C GLY A 235 1.01 -14.04 20.76
N ILE A 236 1.39 -14.42 19.53
CA ILE A 236 0.74 -15.50 18.78
C ILE A 236 0.87 -16.85 19.51
N LEU A 237 1.94 -17.04 20.31
CA LEU A 237 2.17 -18.29 21.04
C LEU A 237 1.06 -18.62 22.05
N ASP A 238 0.31 -17.61 22.51
CA ASP A 238 -0.83 -17.80 23.40
C ASP A 238 -2.08 -18.34 22.65
N TYR A 239 -2.02 -18.45 21.32
CA TYR A 239 -3.12 -18.86 20.43
C TYR A 239 -2.79 -20.11 19.59
N LEU A 240 -1.76 -20.88 19.97
CA LEU A 240 -1.33 -22.07 19.20
C LEU A 240 -2.43 -23.12 19.02
N ASP A 241 -3.39 -23.20 19.95
CA ASP A 241 -4.51 -24.13 19.88
C ASP A 241 -5.42 -23.91 18.65
N ASN A 242 -5.39 -22.71 18.06
CA ASN A 242 -6.18 -22.34 16.89
C ASN A 242 -5.43 -22.51 15.56
N ILE A 243 -4.17 -22.94 15.59
CA ILE A 243 -3.26 -22.91 14.45
C ILE A 243 -2.87 -24.34 14.05
N SER A 244 -2.85 -24.62 12.75
CA SER A 244 -2.50 -25.96 12.25
C SER A 244 -1.00 -26.27 12.43
N PRO A 245 -0.58 -27.55 12.47
CA PRO A 245 0.84 -27.90 12.60
C PRO A 245 1.74 -27.28 11.52
N GLN A 246 1.23 -27.12 10.29
CA GLN A 246 1.96 -26.50 9.18
C GLN A 246 2.16 -24.99 9.42
N GLN A 247 1.13 -24.33 9.92
CA GLN A 247 1.17 -22.91 10.27
C GLN A 247 2.04 -22.65 11.50
N ILE A 248 2.04 -23.56 12.50
CA ILE A 248 2.99 -23.53 13.62
C ILE A 248 4.43 -23.57 13.10
N GLN A 249 4.73 -24.43 12.12
CA GLN A 249 6.06 -24.47 11.52
C GLN A 249 6.45 -23.12 10.90
N LYS A 250 5.53 -22.47 10.15
CA LYS A 250 5.75 -21.11 9.60
C LYS A 250 6.01 -20.08 10.71
N LEU A 251 5.23 -20.11 11.79
CA LEU A 251 5.40 -19.21 12.94
C LEU A 251 6.78 -19.40 13.62
N PHE A 252 7.18 -20.64 13.89
CA PHE A 252 8.48 -20.92 14.49
C PHE A 252 9.63 -20.58 13.54
N ASN A 253 9.45 -20.70 12.22
CA ASN A 253 10.43 -20.22 11.24
C ASN A 253 10.60 -18.68 11.32
N ALA A 254 9.50 -17.93 11.49
CA ALA A 254 9.58 -16.48 11.66
C ALA A 254 10.27 -16.09 12.99
N LEU A 255 9.88 -16.72 14.11
CA LEU A 255 10.47 -16.46 15.43
C LEU A 255 11.95 -16.84 15.50
N SER A 256 12.32 -17.99 14.92
CA SER A 256 13.73 -18.41 14.83
C SER A 256 14.53 -17.43 13.97
N THR A 257 14.01 -17.01 12.83
CA THR A 257 14.70 -16.02 11.98
C THR A 257 14.91 -14.68 12.71
N LEU A 258 13.92 -14.22 13.49
CA LEU A 258 14.06 -13.01 14.30
C LEU A 258 15.10 -13.17 15.43
N THR A 259 15.07 -14.29 16.15
CA THR A 259 15.98 -14.56 17.28
C THR A 259 17.43 -14.79 16.86
N PHE A 260 17.66 -15.41 15.71
CA PHE A 260 19.00 -15.72 15.19
C PHE A 260 19.51 -14.69 14.17
N SER A 261 18.75 -13.64 13.88
CA SER A 261 19.25 -12.51 13.10
C SER A 261 20.41 -11.84 13.85
N LYS A 262 21.61 -11.87 13.26
CA LYS A 262 22.93 -11.53 13.86
C LYS A 262 23.09 -10.10 14.40
N GLN A 263 22.02 -9.31 14.48
CA GLN A 263 22.07 -7.91 14.90
C GLN A 263 21.72 -7.67 16.38
N ASN A 264 21.15 -8.65 17.11
CA ASN A 264 20.70 -8.43 18.49
C ASN A 264 21.09 -9.55 19.47
N GLU A 265 22.32 -9.50 19.96
CA GLU A 265 22.71 -10.21 21.20
C GLU A 265 22.09 -9.57 22.47
N ALA A 266 21.37 -8.44 22.34
CA ALA A 266 20.81 -7.69 23.47
C ALA A 266 19.34 -7.98 23.82
N SER A 267 18.59 -8.70 22.98
CA SER A 267 17.16 -8.99 23.21
C SER A 267 16.93 -10.46 23.58
N SER A 268 17.37 -10.84 24.77
CA SER A 268 17.28 -12.19 25.36
C SER A 268 15.85 -12.66 25.71
N HIS A 269 14.83 -11.81 25.55
CA HIS A 269 13.44 -12.11 25.91
C HIS A 269 12.68 -13.03 24.94
N ILE A 270 13.13 -13.16 23.68
CA ILE A 270 12.47 -14.03 22.68
C ILE A 270 13.10 -15.43 22.69
N GLN A 271 14.42 -15.52 22.88
CA GLN A 271 15.14 -16.79 23.00
C GLN A 271 14.62 -17.66 24.16
N ALA A 272 14.28 -17.04 25.31
CA ALA A 272 13.89 -17.79 26.50
C ALA A 272 12.57 -18.57 26.35
N GLN A 273 11.63 -18.10 25.53
CA GLN A 273 10.28 -18.70 25.46
C GLN A 273 10.07 -19.62 24.25
N ALA A 274 10.83 -19.44 23.16
CA ALA A 274 10.83 -20.36 22.02
C ALA A 274 11.53 -21.70 22.33
N ILE A 275 12.33 -21.75 23.41
CA ILE A 275 13.18 -22.89 23.77
C ILE A 275 12.62 -23.68 24.99
N LEU A 276 11.54 -23.21 25.63
CA LEU A 276 10.96 -23.92 26.78
C LEU A 276 10.06 -25.09 26.32
N PRO A 277 10.46 -26.36 26.54
CA PRO A 277 9.55 -27.49 26.37
C PRO A 277 8.45 -27.39 27.44
N CYS A 278 7.19 -27.61 27.04
CA CYS A 278 6.07 -27.79 27.94
C CYS A 278 6.47 -28.75 29.08
N GLN A 279 6.51 -28.24 30.32
CA GLN A 279 6.65 -29.12 31.47
C GLN A 279 5.37 -29.94 31.61
N PRO A 280 5.48 -31.27 31.83
CA PRO A 280 4.29 -32.09 32.08
C PRO A 280 3.66 -31.69 33.42
N PRO A 281 2.33 -31.77 33.54
CA PRO A 281 1.65 -31.49 34.80
C PRO A 281 2.03 -32.54 35.85
N GLU A 282 2.32 -32.09 37.07
CA GLU A 282 2.41 -32.93 38.28
C GLU A 282 1.04 -33.48 38.70
#